data_AF-A0A4S4BM14-F1
#
_entry.id   AF-A0A4S4BM14-F1
#
_cell.length_a   1.000
_cell.length_b   1.000
_cell.length_c   1.000
_cell.angle_alpha   90.00
_cell.angle_beta   90.00
_cell.angle_gamma   90.00
#
_symmetry.space_group_name_H-M   'P 1'
#
loop_
_entity.id
_entity.type
_entity.pdbx_description
1 polymer ?
#
loop_
_entity_poly.entity_id
_entity_poly.type
_entity_poly.pdbx_seq_one_letter_code
_entity_poly.pdbx_strand_id
1 'polypeptide(L)'
;MMISQFTYGYQKMQMNKQHFFFTMYLLRERKNNICIIDTAALYRKLFEKKAKKYVPFFSGEIPLKELQTIYKYSQDENQILSHIERKHYEKKWLDLSTNPGTLRIWENEEIKVVPEDYFDDFIIEKAKKLIGKKKGFIMSARLIGEVYGHILQYIGDSFLEYRVRKLIEKGIFEYEGSLEAMRYYGIKFK
;
A
#
# COMPACT_ATOMS: atom_id res chain seq x y z
N MET A 1 -13.31 8.56 26.35
CA MET A 1 -13.61 7.50 25.36
C MET A 1 -12.60 7.63 24.24
N MET A 2 -11.63 6.73 24.16
CA MET A 2 -10.55 6.79 23.16
C MET A 2 -10.98 5.92 21.97
N ILE A 3 -11.43 6.56 20.88
CA ILE A 3 -11.83 5.88 19.64
C ILE A 3 -10.57 5.82 18.76
N SER A 4 -9.98 4.64 18.60
CA SER A 4 -8.92 4.41 17.61
C SER A 4 -9.55 4.33 16.22
N GLN A 5 -9.28 5.33 15.37
CA GLN A 5 -9.82 5.46 14.01
C GLN A 5 -8.94 4.71 13.01
N PHE A 6 -9.54 3.86 12.16
CA PHE A 6 -8.87 3.33 10.96
C PHE A 6 -9.80 3.48 9.76
N THR A 7 -9.27 3.98 8.65
CA THR A 7 -10.02 4.43 7.46
C THR A 7 -9.41 3.86 6.19
N TYR A 8 -10.23 3.46 5.21
CA TYR A 8 -9.81 2.63 4.07
C TYR A 8 -10.16 3.22 2.69
N GLY A 9 -9.28 2.93 1.71
CA GLY A 9 -9.44 3.20 0.28
C GLY A 9 -9.07 1.96 -0.56
N TYR A 10 -9.87 1.70 -1.61
CA TYR A 10 -9.96 0.40 -2.31
C TYR A 10 -8.79 0.03 -3.24
N GLN A 11 -7.96 0.97 -3.68
CA GLN A 11 -6.98 0.72 -4.76
C GLN A 11 -5.53 0.53 -4.29
N LYS A 12 -5.23 0.73 -3.00
CA LYS A 12 -3.90 0.49 -2.39
C LYS A 12 -4.08 -0.10 -0.99
N MET A 13 -4.75 -1.23 -0.93
CA MET A 13 -5.36 -1.79 0.30
C MET A 13 -4.36 -2.52 1.22
N GLN A 14 -3.18 -2.87 0.71
CA GLN A 14 -2.26 -3.79 1.36
C GLN A 14 -1.66 -3.29 2.69
N MET A 15 -1.07 -2.09 2.68
CA MET A 15 -0.41 -1.55 3.87
C MET A 15 -1.44 -1.27 4.98
N ASN A 16 -2.63 -0.82 4.60
CA ASN A 16 -3.71 -0.51 5.53
C ASN A 16 -4.29 -1.77 6.19
N LYS A 17 -4.33 -2.92 5.50
CA LYS A 17 -4.89 -4.15 6.05
C LYS A 17 -3.95 -4.85 7.05
N GLN A 18 -2.64 -4.81 6.83
CA GLN A 18 -1.67 -5.35 7.81
C GLN A 18 -1.71 -4.59 9.14
N HIS A 19 -1.63 -3.26 9.08
CA HIS A 19 -1.72 -2.41 10.26
C HIS A 19 -3.09 -2.53 10.97
N PHE A 20 -4.15 -2.72 10.20
CA PHE A 20 -5.47 -3.00 10.75
C PHE A 20 -5.50 -4.29 11.56
N PHE A 21 -5.05 -5.42 10.99
CA PHE A 21 -5.03 -6.69 11.71
C PHE A 21 -4.14 -6.61 12.96
N PHE A 22 -2.99 -5.94 12.86
CA PHE A 22 -2.15 -5.67 14.03
C PHE A 22 -2.88 -4.89 15.11
N THR A 23 -3.60 -3.83 14.72
CA THR A 23 -4.35 -3.04 15.69
C THR A 23 -5.48 -3.84 16.33
N MET A 24 -6.22 -4.63 15.55
CA MET A 24 -7.23 -5.54 16.10
C MET A 24 -6.62 -6.50 17.12
N TYR A 25 -5.42 -7.02 16.83
CA TYR A 25 -4.68 -7.84 17.78
C TYR A 25 -4.27 -7.06 19.04
N LEU A 26 -3.79 -5.83 18.93
CA LEU A 26 -3.47 -4.99 20.11
C LEU A 26 -4.70 -4.67 20.96
N LEU A 27 -5.87 -4.56 20.34
CA LEU A 27 -7.14 -4.26 21.00
C LEU A 27 -7.92 -5.50 21.45
N ARG A 28 -7.38 -6.72 21.28
CA ARG A 28 -8.08 -7.99 21.53
C ARG A 28 -8.73 -8.11 22.92
N GLU A 29 -8.09 -7.55 23.95
CA GLU A 29 -8.58 -7.61 25.33
C GLU A 29 -9.52 -6.45 25.70
N ARG A 30 -9.72 -5.48 24.79
CA ARG A 30 -10.56 -4.30 25.05
C ARG A 30 -12.05 -4.64 24.87
N LYS A 31 -12.86 -4.27 25.86
CA LYS A 31 -14.32 -4.49 25.84
C LYS A 31 -15.12 -3.42 25.10
N ASN A 32 -14.46 -2.34 24.65
CA ASN A 32 -15.13 -1.28 23.91
C ASN A 32 -15.67 -1.80 22.57
N ASN A 33 -16.80 -1.25 22.14
CA ASN A 33 -17.31 -1.48 20.80
C ASN A 33 -16.29 -0.92 19.78
N ILE A 34 -16.01 -1.71 18.75
CA ILE A 34 -15.13 -1.33 17.64
C ILE A 34 -15.99 -1.31 16.39
N CYS A 35 -15.96 -0.22 15.65
CA CYS A 35 -16.57 -0.09 14.33
C CYS A 35 -15.50 0.10 13.26
N ILE A 36 -15.75 -0.42 12.07
CA ILE A 36 -14.92 -0.19 10.89
C ILE A 36 -15.68 0.74 9.96
N ILE A 37 -15.05 1.84 9.57
CA ILE A 37 -15.66 2.79 8.63
C ILE A 37 -14.87 2.71 7.33
N ASP A 38 -15.49 2.13 6.30
CA ASP A 38 -14.97 2.21 4.94
C ASP A 38 -15.27 3.60 4.36
N THR A 39 -14.32 4.51 4.61
CA THR A 39 -14.44 5.90 4.18
C THR A 39 -14.55 6.04 2.67
N ALA A 40 -13.88 5.19 1.87
CA ALA A 40 -13.98 5.29 0.42
C ALA A 40 -15.32 4.77 -0.11
N ALA A 41 -15.84 3.68 0.43
CA ALA A 41 -17.18 3.19 0.08
C ALA A 41 -18.25 4.23 0.44
N LEU A 42 -18.19 4.77 1.66
CA LEU A 42 -19.13 5.81 2.10
C LEU A 42 -18.94 7.12 1.31
N TYR A 43 -17.71 7.49 0.94
CA TYR A 43 -17.48 8.65 0.08
C TYR A 43 -18.16 8.50 -1.27
N ARG A 44 -18.05 7.32 -1.90
CA ARG A 44 -18.74 7.02 -3.17
C ARG A 44 -20.25 7.11 -3.03
N LYS A 45 -20.80 6.57 -1.95
CA LYS A 45 -22.24 6.57 -1.65
C LYS A 45 -22.78 7.97 -1.38
N LEU A 46 -22.10 8.76 -0.56
CA LEU A 46 -22.60 10.06 -0.07
C LEU A 46 -22.24 11.24 -0.98
N PHE A 47 -21.17 11.11 -1.79
CA PHE A 47 -20.66 12.18 -2.64
C PHE A 47 -20.49 11.74 -4.09
N GLU A 48 -21.47 11.05 -4.67
CA GLU A 48 -21.42 10.45 -6.01
C GLU A 48 -20.83 11.38 -7.10
N LYS A 49 -21.27 12.65 -7.13
CA LYS A 49 -20.78 13.63 -8.13
C LYS A 49 -19.28 13.91 -7.98
N LYS A 50 -18.75 13.94 -6.76
CA LYS A 50 -17.32 14.12 -6.48
C LYS A 50 -16.55 12.83 -6.75
N ALA A 51 -17.10 11.71 -6.31
CA ALA A 51 -16.54 10.38 -6.51
C ALA A 51 -16.35 10.00 -7.99
N LYS A 52 -17.17 10.55 -8.91
CA LYS A 52 -16.94 10.41 -10.37
C LYS A 52 -15.62 11.03 -10.84
N LYS A 53 -15.15 12.09 -10.19
CA LYS A 53 -13.87 12.75 -10.53
C LYS A 53 -12.71 12.13 -9.77
N TYR A 54 -12.91 11.92 -8.47
CA TYR A 54 -11.87 11.45 -7.58
C TYR A 54 -12.48 10.85 -6.31
N VAL A 55 -11.93 9.71 -5.88
CA VAL A 55 -12.23 9.13 -4.57
C VAL A 55 -10.94 9.20 -3.75
N PRO A 56 -10.95 9.91 -2.60
CA PRO A 56 -9.81 10.01 -1.70
C PRO A 56 -9.19 8.65 -1.38
N PHE A 57 -7.86 8.58 -1.43
CA PHE A 57 -7.12 7.35 -1.12
C PHE A 57 -6.98 7.14 0.38
N PHE A 58 -6.78 8.23 1.11
CA PHE A 58 -6.65 8.26 2.56
C PHE A 58 -7.76 9.15 3.16
N SER A 59 -8.20 8.84 4.38
CA SER A 59 -9.14 9.72 5.08
C SER A 59 -8.59 11.11 5.33
N GLY A 60 -7.27 11.26 5.48
CA GLY A 60 -6.61 12.55 5.62
C GLY A 60 -6.76 13.46 4.40
N GLU A 61 -7.10 12.91 3.24
CA GLU A 61 -7.42 13.68 2.03
C GLU A 61 -8.89 14.14 2.01
N ILE A 62 -9.76 13.57 2.86
CA ILE A 62 -11.18 13.92 2.91
C ILE A 62 -11.32 15.24 3.70
N PRO A 63 -11.94 16.28 3.11
CA PRO A 63 -12.20 17.52 3.84
C PRO A 63 -12.98 17.27 5.12
N LEU A 64 -12.64 17.98 6.21
CA LEU A 64 -13.21 17.76 7.54
C LEU A 64 -14.75 17.71 7.55
N LYS A 65 -15.40 18.61 6.79
CA LYS A 65 -16.87 18.67 6.69
C LYS A 65 -17.46 17.41 6.05
N GLU A 66 -16.79 16.85 5.05
CA GLU A 66 -17.21 15.61 4.37
C GLU A 66 -16.98 14.39 5.26
N LEU A 67 -15.84 14.37 5.98
CA LEU A 67 -15.53 13.32 6.94
C LEU A 67 -16.52 13.30 8.12
N GLN A 68 -16.96 14.46 8.61
CA GLN A 68 -18.01 14.56 9.62
C GLN A 68 -19.34 13.98 9.14
N THR A 69 -19.72 14.22 7.88
CA THR A 69 -20.93 13.64 7.30
C THR A 69 -20.82 12.12 7.20
N ILE A 70 -19.68 11.60 6.72
CA ILE A 70 -19.41 10.16 6.68
C ILE A 70 -19.51 9.56 8.09
N TYR A 71 -18.89 10.20 9.08
CA TYR A 71 -18.90 9.72 10.46
C TYR A 71 -20.33 9.64 11.02
N LYS A 72 -21.12 10.71 10.89
CA LYS A 72 -22.52 10.72 11.35
C LYS A 72 -23.32 9.61 10.69
N TYR A 73 -23.22 9.49 9.36
CA TYR A 73 -23.90 8.44 8.61
C TYR A 73 -23.52 7.03 9.09
N SER A 74 -22.23 6.80 9.39
CA SER A 74 -21.76 5.50 9.88
C SER A 74 -22.27 5.13 11.28
N GLN A 75 -22.59 6.11 12.12
CA GLN A 75 -23.19 5.86 13.44
C GLN A 75 -24.61 5.30 13.29
N ASP A 76 -25.37 5.82 12.32
CA ASP A 76 -26.76 5.42 12.07
C ASP A 76 -26.86 4.00 11.50
N GLU A 77 -25.86 3.55 10.72
CA GLU A 77 -25.79 2.18 10.19
C GLU A 77 -25.26 1.13 11.20
N ASN A 78 -24.80 1.55 12.38
CA ASN A 78 -24.45 0.73 13.54
C ASN A 78 -23.63 -0.57 13.25
N GLN A 79 -22.56 -0.46 12.47
CA GLN A 79 -21.68 -1.59 12.10
C GLN A 79 -20.63 -1.89 13.19
N ILE A 80 -21.09 -2.34 14.35
CA ILE A 80 -20.22 -2.79 15.44
C ILE A 80 -19.70 -4.19 15.12
N LEU A 81 -18.40 -4.40 15.22
CA LEU A 81 -17.79 -5.71 15.02
C LEU A 81 -18.27 -6.71 16.08
N SER A 82 -18.74 -7.85 15.61
CA SER A 82 -19.06 -9.00 16.44
C SER A 82 -17.79 -9.60 17.06
N HIS A 83 -17.97 -10.39 18.11
CA HIS A 83 -16.86 -11.13 18.71
C HIS A 83 -16.19 -12.09 17.72
N ILE A 84 -16.97 -12.69 16.82
CA ILE A 84 -16.48 -13.62 15.79
C ILE A 84 -15.57 -12.88 14.81
N GLU A 85 -15.98 -11.72 14.31
CA GLU A 85 -15.16 -10.90 13.39
C GLU A 85 -13.88 -10.41 14.07
N ARG A 86 -13.96 -9.99 15.33
CA ARG A 86 -12.78 -9.59 16.11
C ARG A 86 -11.76 -10.72 16.21
N LYS A 87 -12.20 -11.91 16.63
CA LYS A 87 -11.34 -13.10 16.69
C LYS A 87 -10.78 -13.49 15.32
N HIS A 88 -11.57 -13.32 14.25
CA HIS A 88 -11.10 -13.56 12.89
C HIS A 88 -9.92 -12.65 12.53
N TYR A 89 -10.01 -11.35 12.80
CA TYR A 89 -8.92 -10.40 12.53
C TYR A 89 -7.68 -10.62 13.41
N GLU A 90 -7.88 -10.97 14.67
CA GLU A 90 -6.80 -11.35 15.58
C GLU A 90 -6.03 -12.57 15.03
N LYS A 91 -6.75 -13.59 14.56
CA LYS A 91 -6.15 -14.78 13.94
C LYS A 91 -5.40 -14.42 12.66
N LYS A 92 -5.99 -13.60 11.78
CA LYS A 92 -5.32 -13.11 10.56
C LYS A 92 -3.99 -12.43 10.90
N TRP A 93 -3.90 -11.65 11.98
CA TRP A 93 -2.62 -11.09 12.42
C TRP A 93 -1.63 -12.16 12.88
N LEU A 94 -2.04 -13.10 13.72
CA LEU A 94 -1.16 -14.18 14.20
C LEU A 94 -0.58 -15.00 13.05
N ASP A 95 -1.43 -15.40 12.09
CA ASP A 95 -1.02 -16.14 10.90
C ASP A 95 -0.03 -15.32 10.05
N LEU A 96 -0.24 -14.01 9.91
CA LEU A 96 0.69 -13.13 9.20
C LEU A 96 2.00 -12.92 9.96
N SER A 97 1.95 -12.76 11.28
CA SER A 97 3.13 -12.46 12.11
C SER A 97 4.10 -13.63 12.22
N THR A 98 3.61 -14.86 12.06
CA THR A 98 4.41 -16.09 12.10
C THR A 98 5.01 -16.45 10.75
N ASN A 99 4.58 -15.79 9.67
CA ASN A 99 5.12 -16.05 8.34
C ASN A 99 6.48 -15.32 8.16
N PRO A 100 7.57 -16.05 7.85
CA PRO A 100 8.91 -15.48 7.75
C PRO A 100 9.19 -14.73 6.45
N GLY A 101 8.27 -14.72 5.47
CA GLY A 101 8.58 -14.13 4.18
C GLY A 101 8.68 -12.60 4.21
N THR A 102 9.51 -12.07 3.32
CA THR A 102 10.06 -10.71 3.37
C THR A 102 9.17 -9.68 2.69
N LEU A 103 8.45 -10.07 1.63
CA LEU A 103 7.52 -9.21 0.93
C LEU A 103 6.10 -9.76 1.03
N ARG A 104 5.18 -8.87 1.35
CA ARG A 104 3.75 -9.15 1.34
C ARG A 104 3.16 -8.44 0.12
N ILE A 105 2.07 -8.95 -0.44
CA ILE A 105 1.27 -8.29 -1.50
C ILE A 105 -0.22 -8.48 -1.20
N TRP A 106 -1.07 -7.61 -1.73
CA TRP A 106 -2.53 -7.79 -1.65
C TRP A 106 -3.06 -8.37 -2.96
N GLU A 107 -3.52 -9.61 -2.96
CA GLU A 107 -4.00 -10.27 -4.17
C GLU A 107 -5.21 -11.15 -3.81
N ASN A 108 -6.25 -11.08 -4.64
CA ASN A 108 -7.49 -11.86 -4.46
C ASN A 108 -8.10 -11.70 -3.06
N GLU A 109 -8.17 -10.45 -2.58
CA GLU A 109 -8.71 -10.09 -1.26
C GLU A 109 -7.94 -10.64 -0.05
N GLU A 110 -6.73 -11.16 -0.27
CA GLU A 110 -5.89 -11.69 0.79
C GLU A 110 -4.47 -11.11 0.75
N ILE A 111 -3.80 -11.16 1.90
CA ILE A 111 -2.39 -10.84 1.98
C ILE A 111 -1.62 -12.12 1.65
N LYS A 112 -0.88 -12.08 0.54
CA LYS A 112 0.04 -13.15 0.15
C LYS A 112 1.45 -12.76 0.50
N VAL A 113 2.24 -13.76 0.87
CA VAL A 113 3.67 -13.61 1.10
C VAL A 113 4.41 -14.12 -0.13
N VAL A 114 5.28 -13.29 -0.67
CA VAL A 114 6.03 -13.54 -1.90
C VAL A 114 7.52 -13.29 -1.67
N PRO A 115 8.40 -13.83 -2.54
CA PRO A 115 9.81 -13.50 -2.51
C PRO A 115 10.09 -11.99 -2.62
N GLU A 116 11.20 -11.53 -2.05
CA GLU A 116 11.58 -10.11 -2.12
C GLU A 116 11.84 -9.60 -3.55
N ASP A 117 12.20 -10.50 -4.46
CA ASP A 117 12.47 -10.23 -5.87
C ASP A 117 11.24 -10.38 -6.78
N TYR A 118 10.05 -10.56 -6.20
CA TYR A 118 8.79 -10.73 -6.95
C TYR A 118 8.54 -9.64 -8.00
N PHE A 119 9.00 -8.40 -7.76
CA PHE A 119 8.84 -7.29 -8.70
C PHE A 119 10.06 -7.04 -9.60
N ASP A 120 11.13 -7.82 -9.49
CA ASP A 120 12.36 -7.60 -10.27
C ASP A 120 12.08 -7.65 -11.78
N ASP A 121 11.32 -8.64 -12.25
CA ASP A 121 10.95 -8.77 -13.67
C ASP A 121 10.11 -7.58 -14.16
N PHE A 122 9.19 -7.10 -13.34
CA PHE A 122 8.38 -5.92 -13.65
C PHE A 122 9.23 -4.65 -13.73
N ILE A 123 10.19 -4.48 -12.81
CA ILE A 123 11.16 -3.37 -12.84
C ILE A 123 11.98 -3.43 -14.13
N ILE A 124 12.47 -4.62 -14.51
CA ILE A 124 13.22 -4.84 -15.75
C ILE A 124 12.38 -4.51 -16.97
N GLU A 125 11.11 -4.92 -17.02
CA GLU A 125 10.19 -4.60 -18.11
C GLU A 125 10.01 -3.08 -18.28
N LYS A 126 9.80 -2.36 -17.18
CA LYS A 126 9.69 -0.89 -17.19
C LYS A 126 11.00 -0.22 -17.61
N ALA A 127 12.14 -0.76 -17.15
CA ALA A 127 13.45 -0.30 -17.58
C ALA A 127 13.66 -0.51 -19.09
N LYS A 128 13.28 -1.65 -19.66
CA LYS A 128 13.35 -1.90 -21.11
C LYS A 128 12.55 -0.87 -21.91
N LYS A 129 11.35 -0.52 -21.45
CA LYS A 129 10.51 0.51 -22.09
C LYS A 129 11.10 1.91 -22.01
N LEU A 130 11.67 2.29 -20.86
CA LEU A 130 12.27 3.61 -20.65
C LEU A 130 13.64 3.77 -21.34
N ILE A 131 14.52 2.78 -21.16
CA ILE A 131 15.90 2.79 -21.66
C ILE A 131 15.94 2.45 -23.15
N GLY A 132 15.04 1.59 -23.65
CA GLY A 132 15.10 1.05 -25.01
C GLY A 132 15.26 2.07 -26.16
N LYS A 133 14.82 3.33 -25.98
CA LYS A 133 15.01 4.41 -26.97
C LYS A 133 16.24 5.30 -26.72
N LYS A 134 16.89 5.21 -25.56
CA LYS A 134 18.04 6.03 -25.15
C LYS A 134 19.27 5.15 -24.94
N LYS A 135 20.36 5.42 -25.66
CA LYS A 135 21.63 4.64 -25.54
C LYS A 135 22.47 4.99 -24.30
N GLY A 136 21.91 5.66 -23.29
CA GLY A 136 22.66 6.20 -22.15
C GLY A 136 22.03 5.88 -20.81
N PHE A 137 22.72 6.28 -19.74
CA PHE A 137 22.20 6.16 -18.39
C PHE A 137 20.91 6.98 -18.21
N ILE A 138 19.97 6.43 -17.45
CA ILE A 138 18.77 7.12 -16.99
C ILE A 138 18.82 7.26 -15.48
N MET A 139 18.35 8.38 -14.95
CA MET A 139 18.26 8.56 -13.50
C MET A 139 17.40 7.46 -12.86
N SER A 140 17.88 6.83 -11.79
CA SER A 140 17.16 5.75 -11.11
C SER A 140 15.79 6.19 -10.60
N ALA A 141 15.69 7.41 -10.07
CA ALA A 141 14.42 8.02 -9.66
C ALA A 141 13.37 8.05 -10.80
N ARG A 142 13.79 8.16 -12.08
CA ARG A 142 12.87 8.11 -13.22
C ARG A 142 12.31 6.71 -13.44
N LEU A 143 13.15 5.67 -13.31
CA LEU A 143 12.67 4.28 -13.37
C LEU A 143 11.74 3.97 -12.20
N ILE A 144 12.11 4.36 -10.98
CA ILE A 144 11.30 4.10 -9.78
C ILE A 144 9.95 4.80 -9.91
N GLY A 145 9.90 6.05 -10.36
CA GLY A 145 8.64 6.75 -10.62
C GLY A 145 7.75 6.07 -11.67
N GLU A 146 8.35 5.52 -12.74
CA GLU A 146 7.63 4.76 -13.76
C GLU A 146 7.06 3.45 -13.20
N VAL A 147 7.84 2.71 -12.41
CA VAL A 147 7.39 1.48 -11.74
C VAL A 147 6.27 1.82 -10.75
N TYR A 148 6.47 2.82 -9.89
CA TYR A 148 5.52 3.26 -8.88
C TYR A 148 4.19 3.75 -9.49
N GLY A 149 4.25 4.39 -10.66
CA GLY A 149 3.06 4.84 -11.38
C GLY A 149 2.23 3.70 -11.99
N HIS A 150 2.81 2.52 -12.18
CA HIS A 150 2.14 1.38 -12.83
C HIS A 150 1.93 0.17 -11.91
N ILE A 151 2.53 0.18 -10.72
CA ILE A 151 2.32 -0.88 -9.75
C ILE A 151 0.98 -0.67 -9.04
N LEU A 152 0.16 -1.72 -9.02
CA LEU A 152 -1.15 -1.69 -8.35
C LEU A 152 -1.06 -2.00 -6.84
N GLN A 153 0.15 -2.26 -6.33
CA GLN A 153 0.41 -2.52 -4.92
C GLN A 153 0.92 -1.27 -4.22
N TYR A 154 0.67 -1.18 -2.92
CA TYR A 154 1.34 -0.16 -2.12
C TYR A 154 2.75 -0.65 -1.75
N ILE A 155 3.75 -0.15 -2.47
CA ILE A 155 5.16 -0.46 -2.23
C ILE A 155 5.92 0.85 -2.15
N GLY A 156 6.70 1.03 -1.07
CA GLY A 156 7.50 2.24 -0.90
C GLY A 156 8.54 2.41 -2.01
N ASP A 157 8.75 3.67 -2.43
CA ASP A 157 9.82 4.05 -3.35
C ASP A 157 11.20 3.57 -2.89
N SER A 158 11.46 3.63 -1.59
CA SER A 158 12.68 3.16 -0.94
C SER A 158 12.89 1.65 -1.11
N PHE A 159 11.81 0.86 -1.11
CA PHE A 159 11.89 -0.58 -1.40
C PHE A 159 12.18 -0.82 -2.88
N LEU A 160 11.52 -0.09 -3.78
CA LEU A 160 11.81 -0.19 -5.22
C LEU A 160 13.26 0.21 -5.53
N GLU A 161 13.78 1.24 -4.87
CA GLU A 161 15.18 1.62 -4.96
C GLU A 161 16.10 0.49 -4.49
N TYR A 162 15.81 -0.11 -3.33
CA TYR A 162 16.54 -1.27 -2.83
C TYR A 162 16.56 -2.40 -3.87
N ARG A 163 15.43 -2.71 -4.52
CA ARG A 163 15.37 -3.71 -5.60
C ARG A 163 16.21 -3.34 -6.81
N VAL A 164 16.22 -2.08 -7.23
CA VAL A 164 17.10 -1.60 -8.31
C VAL A 164 18.58 -1.81 -7.95
N ARG A 165 18.97 -1.51 -6.70
CA ARG A 165 20.34 -1.78 -6.21
C ARG A 165 20.67 -3.28 -6.25
N LYS A 166 19.73 -4.16 -5.89
CA LYS A 166 19.91 -5.62 -6.04
C LYS A 166 20.06 -6.06 -7.49
N LEU A 167 19.37 -5.42 -8.43
CA LEU A 167 19.55 -5.69 -9.86
C LEU A 167 20.90 -5.21 -10.40
N ILE A 168 21.47 -4.13 -9.83
CA ILE A 168 22.85 -3.71 -10.09
C ILE A 168 23.84 -4.76 -9.56
N GLU A 169 23.67 -5.21 -8.31
CA GLU A 169 24.51 -6.26 -7.71
C GLU A 169 24.48 -7.56 -8.52
N LYS A 170 23.31 -7.95 -9.04
CA LYS A 170 23.11 -9.11 -9.93
C LYS A 170 23.70 -8.90 -11.34
N GLY A 171 24.21 -7.72 -11.67
CA GLY A 171 24.81 -7.40 -12.97
C GLY A 171 23.81 -7.17 -14.10
N ILE A 172 22.51 -7.01 -13.80
CA ILE A 172 21.47 -6.70 -14.79
C ILE A 172 21.59 -5.24 -15.25
N PHE A 173 21.96 -4.35 -14.33
CA PHE A 173 22.20 -2.94 -14.61
C PHE A 173 23.65 -2.56 -14.28
N GLU A 174 24.22 -1.67 -15.09
CA GLU A 174 25.37 -0.86 -14.71
C GLU A 174 24.88 0.47 -14.13
N TYR A 175 25.68 1.11 -13.27
CA TYR A 175 25.33 2.40 -12.66
C TYR A 175 26.47 3.43 -12.79
N GLU A 176 26.10 4.70 -12.73
CA GLU A 176 27.02 5.84 -12.61
C GLU A 176 26.54 6.77 -11.48
N GLY A 177 27.47 7.40 -10.76
CA GLY A 177 27.15 8.28 -9.64
C GLY A 177 27.17 7.57 -8.27
N SER A 178 26.38 8.08 -7.33
CA SER A 178 26.36 7.61 -5.93
C SER A 178 25.09 6.83 -5.61
N LEU A 179 25.25 5.65 -5.00
CA LEU A 179 24.16 4.81 -4.49
C LEU A 179 23.66 5.28 -3.11
N GLU A 180 23.85 6.53 -2.71
CA GLU A 180 23.28 7.05 -1.46
C GLU A 180 21.76 7.16 -1.53
N ALA A 181 21.22 7.63 -2.66
CA ALA A 181 19.78 7.77 -2.90
C ALA A 181 19.44 7.72 -4.40
N MET A 182 18.21 7.37 -4.75
CA MET A 182 17.75 7.15 -6.14
C MET A 182 17.92 8.34 -7.08
N ARG A 183 18.07 9.55 -6.53
CA ARG A 183 18.29 10.79 -7.28
C ARG A 183 19.76 11.06 -7.61
N TYR A 184 20.70 10.26 -7.09
CA TYR A 184 22.14 10.48 -7.21
C TYR A 184 22.86 9.50 -8.14
N TYR A 185 22.14 8.53 -8.72
CA TYR A 185 22.72 7.61 -9.68
C TYR A 185 21.85 7.38 -10.91
N GLY A 186 22.54 7.19 -12.03
CA GLY A 186 21.98 6.70 -13.28
C GLY A 186 22.14 5.19 -13.40
N ILE A 187 21.27 4.55 -14.18
CA ILE A 187 21.35 3.14 -14.54
C ILE A 187 21.25 2.95 -16.05
N LYS A 188 21.87 1.90 -16.57
CA LYS A 188 21.68 1.38 -17.93
C LYS A 188 21.73 -0.14 -17.89
N PHE A 189 21.21 -0.81 -18.93
CA PHE A 189 21.46 -2.25 -19.09
C PHE A 189 22.94 -2.50 -19.34
N LYS A 190 23.45 -3.57 -18.73
CA LYS A 190 24.77 -4.11 -19.03
C LYS A 190 24.80 -4.81 -20.38
#